data_AF-O66765-F1
#
_entry.id   AF-O66765-F1
#
_cell.length_a   1.000
_cell.length_b   1.000
_cell.length_c   1.000
_cell.angle_alpha   90.00
_cell.angle_beta   90.00
_cell.angle_gamma   90.00
#
_symmetry.space_group_name_H-M   'P 1'
#
loop_
_entity.id
_entity.type
_entity.pdbx_description
1 polymer ?
#
loop_
_entity_poly.entity_id
_entity_poly.type
_entity_poly.pdbx_seq_one_letter_code
_entity_poly.pdbx_strand_id
1 'polypeptide(L)'
;MIGRVFRIFREKGGILKALGLWEWYENLPHKYQKKVKHYYSLKTIKSINFPYKAKHFDTGEVENVLYTKRTFLGTIAQTALLEGDLEFAEWLYNEALKMEGSPYEAHLILNDLVLLAQKQRDLEKVKKYVLQDVELYPEYKEELKSRWGGTLPQIMAFEIYVYLLEREGKIKEALELVEWIKKEGITYPYYDQVKERLLQKLK
;
A
#
# COMPACT_ATOMS: atom_id res chain seq x y z
N MET A 1 27.08 27.04 16.45
CA MET A 1 27.81 25.74 16.57
C MET A 1 27.15 24.74 17.53
N ILE A 2 26.41 25.16 18.56
CA ILE A 2 25.84 24.28 19.60
C ILE A 2 24.79 23.27 19.05
N GLY A 3 24.02 23.62 18.03
CA GLY A 3 22.96 22.75 17.50
C GLY A 3 23.42 21.50 16.71
N ARG A 4 24.67 21.47 16.21
CA ARG A 4 25.21 20.30 15.49
C ARG A 4 25.78 19.24 16.43
N VAL A 5 26.36 19.65 17.55
CA VAL A 5 27.03 18.73 18.50
C VAL A 5 26.02 17.86 19.23
N PHE A 6 24.85 18.39 19.61
CA PHE A 6 23.80 17.62 20.29
C PHE A 6 23.12 16.55 19.42
N ARG A 7 23.24 16.62 18.08
CA ARG A 7 22.63 15.64 17.18
C ARG A 7 23.43 14.34 17.07
N ILE A 8 24.74 14.37 17.36
CA ILE A 8 25.66 13.25 17.10
C ILE A 8 25.53 12.14 18.16
N PHE A 9 25.07 12.44 19.37
CA PHE A 9 25.00 11.47 20.49
C PHE A 9 23.59 11.13 20.95
N ARG A 10 22.55 11.37 20.14
CA ARG A 10 21.26 10.75 20.45
C ARG A 10 21.38 9.28 20.10
N GLU A 11 21.38 8.42 21.10
CA GLU A 11 21.43 6.97 20.93
C GLU A 11 20.34 6.56 19.93
N LYS A 12 20.78 6.07 18.76
CA LYS A 12 19.87 5.57 17.72
C LYS A 12 19.17 4.35 18.28
N GLY A 13 17.88 4.49 18.62
CA GLY A 13 17.06 3.45 19.23
C GLY A 13 15.69 3.35 18.57
N GLY A 14 14.76 2.74 19.30
CA GLY A 14 13.37 2.61 18.91
C GLY A 14 13.14 1.68 17.72
N ILE A 15 11.94 1.77 17.17
CA ILE A 15 11.51 1.00 16.01
C ILE A 15 12.34 1.33 14.76
N LEU A 16 12.84 2.56 14.66
CA LEU A 16 13.77 2.93 13.58
C LEU A 16 15.06 2.10 13.62
N LYS A 17 15.58 1.76 14.81
CA LYS A 17 16.73 0.85 14.95
C LYS A 17 16.32 -0.58 14.67
N ALA A 18 15.24 -1.04 15.30
CA ALA A 18 14.81 -2.42 15.21
C ALA A 18 14.44 -2.84 13.77
N LEU A 19 13.95 -1.90 12.95
CA LEU A 19 13.67 -2.10 11.52
C LEU A 19 14.82 -1.68 10.58
N GLY A 20 15.94 -1.14 11.08
CA GLY A 20 17.00 -0.62 10.22
C GLY A 20 16.56 0.54 9.31
N LEU A 21 15.70 1.43 9.81
CA LEU A 21 15.14 2.58 9.10
C LEU A 21 15.84 3.92 9.44
N TRP A 22 16.83 3.92 10.34
CA TRP A 22 17.51 5.15 10.75
C TRP A 22 18.15 5.92 9.60
N GLU A 23 18.89 5.23 8.72
CA GLU A 23 19.56 5.87 7.60
C GLU A 23 18.55 6.48 6.61
N TRP A 24 17.51 5.72 6.26
CA TRP A 24 16.41 6.24 5.44
C TRP A 24 15.79 7.49 6.08
N TYR A 25 15.42 7.41 7.37
CA TYR A 25 14.77 8.50 8.08
C TYR A 25 15.64 9.76 8.19
N GLU A 26 16.95 9.61 8.45
CA GLU A 26 17.89 10.74 8.55
C GLU A 26 18.11 11.44 7.21
N ASN A 27 18.05 10.69 6.10
CA ASN A 27 18.20 11.22 4.75
C ASN A 27 16.92 11.90 4.22
N LEU A 28 15.79 11.81 4.94
CA LEU A 28 14.58 12.53 4.58
C LEU A 28 14.73 14.05 4.78
N PRO A 29 14.08 14.88 3.94
CA PRO A 29 13.95 16.30 4.23
C PRO A 29 13.25 16.51 5.59
N HIS A 30 13.65 17.54 6.33
CA HIS A 30 13.15 17.79 7.69
C HIS A 30 11.61 17.90 7.78
N LYS A 31 10.94 18.38 6.71
CA LYS A 31 9.48 18.39 6.59
C LYS A 31 8.89 16.97 6.68
N TYR A 32 9.48 16.02 5.96
CA TYR A 32 9.04 14.62 5.94
C TYR A 32 9.39 13.90 7.24
N GLN A 33 10.56 14.13 7.83
CA GLN A 33 10.91 13.61 9.17
C GLN A 33 9.83 13.97 10.20
N LYS A 34 9.45 15.26 10.25
CA LYS A 34 8.40 15.75 11.14
C LYS A 34 7.05 15.08 10.89
N LYS A 35 6.64 14.94 9.62
CA LYS A 35 5.37 14.29 9.27
C LYS A 35 5.36 12.81 9.64
N VAL A 36 6.41 12.05 9.33
CA VAL A 36 6.54 10.63 9.71
C VAL A 36 6.38 10.47 11.23
N LYS A 37 7.11 11.27 12.01
CA LYS A 37 7.03 11.22 13.48
C LYS A 37 5.66 11.65 14.01
N HIS A 38 5.04 12.66 13.39
CA HIS A 38 3.70 13.12 13.74
C HIS A 38 2.65 12.01 13.54
N TYR A 39 2.60 11.41 12.35
CA TYR A 39 1.61 10.37 12.04
C TYR A 39 1.88 9.05 12.78
N TYR A 40 3.14 8.70 13.05
CA TYR A 40 3.47 7.63 13.99
C TYR A 40 2.87 7.91 15.38
N SER A 41 3.10 9.12 15.91
CA SER A 41 2.58 9.49 17.23
C SER A 41 1.05 9.44 17.25
N LEU A 42 0.40 9.90 16.18
CA LEU A 42 -1.05 9.83 16.04
C LEU A 42 -1.57 8.39 15.98
N LYS A 43 -0.89 7.48 15.26
CA LYS A 43 -1.21 6.04 15.25
C LYS A 43 -1.21 5.48 16.67
N THR A 44 -0.21 5.84 17.47
CA THR A 44 -0.10 5.36 18.87
C THR A 44 -1.22 5.85 19.78
N ILE A 45 -1.90 6.95 19.42
CA ILE A 45 -3.02 7.51 20.17
C ILE A 45 -4.36 6.94 19.67
N LYS A 46 -4.54 6.87 18.35
CA LYS A 46 -5.82 6.50 17.72
C LYS A 46 -6.05 4.99 17.59
N SER A 47 -4.98 4.18 17.58
CA SER A 47 -5.08 2.74 17.38
C SER A 47 -4.76 2.00 18.68
N ILE A 48 -5.81 1.54 19.37
CA ILE A 48 -5.71 0.83 20.65
C ILE A 48 -4.84 -0.42 20.54
N ASN A 49 -4.88 -1.10 19.39
CA ASN A 49 -4.12 -2.32 19.13
C ASN A 49 -2.71 -2.07 18.59
N PHE A 50 -2.27 -0.81 18.48
CA PHE A 50 -0.92 -0.52 18.04
C PHE A 50 0.08 -0.83 19.18
N PRO A 51 1.03 -1.76 18.98
CA PRO A 51 1.83 -2.31 20.07
C PRO A 51 2.89 -1.35 20.63
N TYR A 52 3.10 -0.19 19.98
CA TYR A 52 4.17 0.74 20.32
C TYR A 52 3.63 2.08 20.85
N LYS A 53 4.41 2.70 21.74
CA LYS A 53 4.15 4.04 22.29
C LYS A 53 4.89 5.09 21.48
N ALA A 54 4.48 6.35 21.61
CA ALA A 54 5.16 7.49 20.97
C ALA A 54 6.68 7.50 21.23
N LYS A 55 7.12 7.14 22.46
CA LYS A 55 8.54 7.05 22.82
C LYS A 55 9.33 5.98 22.05
N HIS A 56 8.68 4.90 21.61
CA HIS A 56 9.35 3.81 20.89
C HIS A 56 9.72 4.17 19.45
N PHE A 57 9.40 5.39 18.97
CA PHE A 57 9.77 5.80 17.62
C PHE A 57 11.27 5.80 17.41
N ASP A 58 11.98 6.57 18.22
CA ASP A 58 13.40 6.91 18.02
C ASP A 58 14.26 6.70 19.28
N THR A 59 13.71 6.14 20.36
CA THR A 59 14.45 5.87 21.60
C THR A 59 14.08 4.53 22.24
N GLY A 60 14.99 4.05 23.09
CA GLY A 60 14.86 2.79 23.82
C GLY A 60 15.13 1.56 22.95
N GLU A 61 14.95 0.39 23.55
CA GLU A 61 15.01 -0.89 22.86
C GLU A 61 13.59 -1.36 22.54
N VAL A 62 13.38 -1.82 21.31
CA VAL A 62 12.12 -2.41 20.84
C VAL A 62 12.43 -3.83 20.42
N GLU A 63 12.02 -4.78 21.24
CA GLU A 63 12.08 -6.21 20.95
C GLU A 63 10.81 -6.66 20.23
N ASN A 64 10.86 -7.82 19.57
CA ASN A 64 9.72 -8.48 18.92
C ASN A 64 8.98 -7.56 17.93
N VAL A 65 9.70 -7.11 16.89
CA VAL A 65 9.10 -6.25 15.88
C VAL A 65 8.03 -7.02 15.10
N LEU A 66 6.79 -6.56 15.17
CA LEU A 66 5.63 -7.21 14.53
C LEU A 66 5.39 -6.73 13.09
N TYR A 67 6.25 -5.86 12.59
CA TYR A 67 6.15 -5.25 11.29
C TYR A 67 7.44 -5.46 10.51
N THR A 68 7.31 -5.51 9.19
CA THR A 68 8.42 -5.29 8.25
C THR A 68 8.63 -3.79 8.04
N LYS A 69 9.73 -3.40 7.39
CA LYS A 69 9.98 -2.00 6.97
C LYS A 69 8.78 -1.47 6.16
N ARG A 70 8.34 -2.26 5.18
CA ARG A 70 7.23 -1.94 4.28
C ARG A 70 5.91 -1.77 5.02
N THR A 71 5.51 -2.76 5.83
CA THR A 71 4.23 -2.70 6.56
C THR A 71 4.22 -1.60 7.62
N PHE A 72 5.34 -1.37 8.31
CA PHE A 72 5.45 -0.26 9.27
C PHE A 72 5.19 1.09 8.61
N LEU A 73 5.90 1.41 7.52
CA LEU A 73 5.68 2.66 6.80
C LEU A 73 4.27 2.74 6.21
N GLY A 74 3.74 1.63 5.68
CA GLY A 74 2.35 1.53 5.23
C GLY A 74 1.33 1.88 6.33
N THR A 75 1.56 1.45 7.58
CA THR A 75 0.65 1.80 8.70
C THR A 75 0.66 3.28 9.06
N ILE A 76 1.82 3.95 8.90
CA ILE A 76 1.95 5.39 9.09
C ILE A 76 1.26 6.13 7.93
N ALA A 77 1.45 5.66 6.70
CA ALA A 77 0.81 6.21 5.51
C ALA A 77 -0.72 6.11 5.59
N GLN A 78 -1.25 4.97 6.04
CA GLN A 78 -2.67 4.78 6.31
C GLN A 78 -3.20 5.79 7.33
N THR A 79 -2.43 6.09 8.38
CA THR A 79 -2.84 7.11 9.37
C THR A 79 -2.93 8.48 8.71
N ALA A 80 -1.94 8.87 7.89
CA ALA A 80 -1.98 10.12 7.15
C ALA A 80 -3.16 10.20 6.17
N LEU A 81 -3.48 9.08 5.50
CA LEU A 81 -4.63 8.96 4.60
C LEU A 81 -5.95 9.21 5.35
N LEU A 82 -6.11 8.63 6.54
CA LEU A 82 -7.28 8.81 7.40
C LEU A 82 -7.41 10.25 7.92
N GLU A 83 -6.29 10.94 8.15
CA GLU A 83 -6.29 12.37 8.48
C GLU A 83 -6.45 13.29 7.26
N GLY A 84 -6.52 12.74 6.04
CA GLY A 84 -6.70 13.50 4.81
C GLY A 84 -5.44 14.14 4.23
N ASP A 85 -4.24 13.82 4.74
CA ASP A 85 -2.96 14.26 4.12
C ASP A 85 -2.59 13.32 2.97
N LEU A 86 -3.36 13.43 1.89
CA LEU A 86 -3.29 12.51 0.75
C LEU A 86 -1.92 12.52 0.07
N GLU A 87 -1.31 13.70 -0.09
CA GLU A 87 0.00 13.87 -0.72
C GLU A 87 1.09 13.13 0.08
N PHE A 88 1.10 13.30 1.40
CA PHE A 88 2.08 12.62 2.25
C PHE A 88 1.81 11.12 2.34
N ALA A 89 0.54 10.70 2.43
CA ALA A 89 0.18 9.29 2.44
C ALA A 89 0.67 8.60 1.16
N GLU A 90 0.38 9.16 -0.01
CA GLU A 90 0.84 8.63 -1.29
C GLU A 90 2.37 8.56 -1.36
N TRP A 91 3.07 9.63 -0.97
CA TRP A 91 4.53 9.64 -0.94
C TRP A 91 5.07 8.52 -0.04
N LEU A 92 4.52 8.35 1.16
CA LEU A 92 5.02 7.38 2.13
C LEU A 92 4.71 5.93 1.72
N TYR A 93 3.56 5.68 1.09
CA TYR A 93 3.28 4.38 0.46
C TYR A 93 4.28 4.05 -0.65
N ASN A 94 4.61 5.02 -1.52
CA ASN A 94 5.62 4.82 -2.54
C ASN A 94 7.03 4.59 -1.95
N GLU A 95 7.38 5.26 -0.85
CA GLU A 95 8.61 4.96 -0.10
C GLU A 95 8.58 3.55 0.50
N ALA A 96 7.44 3.12 1.04
CA ALA A 96 7.26 1.79 1.58
C ALA A 96 7.42 0.68 0.51
N LEU A 97 6.93 0.90 -0.71
CA LEU A 97 7.11 -0.03 -1.83
C LEU A 97 8.57 -0.20 -2.25
N LYS A 98 9.43 0.81 -2.03
CA LYS A 98 10.88 0.71 -2.27
C LYS A 98 11.61 -0.11 -1.21
N MET A 99 11.00 -0.31 -0.05
CA MET A 99 11.58 -1.11 1.02
C MET A 99 11.43 -2.60 0.72
N GLU A 100 12.34 -3.40 1.25
CA GLU A 100 12.21 -4.85 1.30
C GLU A 100 10.90 -5.26 1.99
N GLY A 101 10.22 -6.26 1.42
CA GLY A 101 8.93 -6.78 1.88
C GLY A 101 8.37 -7.81 0.90
N SER A 102 7.31 -8.52 1.29
CA SER A 102 6.73 -9.56 0.44
C SER A 102 5.84 -8.99 -0.68
N PRO A 103 5.64 -9.71 -1.79
CA PRO A 103 4.68 -9.34 -2.83
C PRO A 103 3.28 -9.08 -2.27
N TYR A 104 2.83 -9.88 -1.30
CA TYR A 104 1.55 -9.67 -0.61
C TYR A 104 1.50 -8.32 0.13
N GLU A 105 2.57 -7.92 0.81
CA GLU A 105 2.62 -6.59 1.45
C GLU A 105 2.57 -5.45 0.43
N ALA A 106 3.18 -5.63 -0.75
CA ALA A 106 3.08 -4.65 -1.83
C ALA A 106 1.66 -4.57 -2.40
N HIS A 107 0.98 -5.70 -2.59
CA HIS A 107 -0.43 -5.75 -2.98
C HIS A 107 -1.33 -4.94 -2.03
N LEU A 108 -1.15 -5.09 -0.70
CA LEU A 108 -1.92 -4.32 0.28
C LEU A 108 -1.71 -2.80 0.13
N ILE A 109 -0.47 -2.37 -0.12
CA ILE A 109 -0.15 -0.95 -0.34
C ILE A 109 -0.71 -0.46 -1.68
N LEU A 110 -0.62 -1.27 -2.73
CA LEU A 110 -1.14 -0.91 -4.06
C LEU A 110 -2.66 -0.74 -4.03
N ASN A 111 -3.39 -1.57 -3.27
CA ASN A 111 -4.82 -1.36 -3.05
C ASN A 111 -5.12 0.02 -2.43
N ASP A 112 -4.39 0.41 -1.38
CA ASP A 112 -4.55 1.73 -0.75
C ASP A 112 -4.22 2.88 -1.73
N LEU A 113 -3.17 2.72 -2.53
CA LEU A 113 -2.76 3.68 -3.56
C LEU A 113 -3.79 3.83 -4.69
N VAL A 114 -4.42 2.73 -5.10
CA VAL A 114 -5.50 2.74 -6.09
C VAL A 114 -6.71 3.51 -5.55
N LEU A 115 -7.13 3.23 -4.31
CA LEU A 115 -8.24 3.96 -3.66
C LEU A 115 -7.93 5.46 -3.52
N LEU A 116 -6.70 5.78 -3.14
CA LEU A 116 -6.22 7.16 -3.03
C LEU A 116 -6.27 7.86 -4.40
N ALA A 117 -5.77 7.23 -5.46
CA ALA A 117 -5.78 7.78 -6.81
C ALA A 117 -7.22 7.96 -7.35
N GLN A 118 -8.12 7.01 -7.08
CA GLN A 118 -9.54 7.14 -7.41
C GLN A 118 -10.18 8.33 -6.70
N LYS A 119 -9.88 8.54 -5.41
CA LYS A 119 -10.36 9.70 -4.64
C LYS A 119 -9.85 11.03 -5.22
N GLN A 120 -8.62 11.05 -5.74
CA GLN A 120 -8.04 12.20 -6.44
C GLN A 120 -8.56 12.37 -7.88
N ARG A 121 -9.28 11.37 -8.42
CA ARG A 121 -9.71 11.30 -9.82
C ARG A 121 -8.54 11.32 -10.82
N ASP A 122 -7.37 10.85 -10.38
CA ASP A 122 -6.16 10.76 -11.20
C ASP A 122 -6.10 9.40 -11.91
N LEU A 123 -6.64 9.35 -13.13
CA LEU A 123 -6.75 8.10 -13.89
C LEU A 123 -5.38 7.52 -14.29
N GLU A 124 -4.37 8.37 -14.50
CA GLU A 124 -3.02 7.92 -14.84
C GLU A 124 -2.40 7.19 -13.65
N LYS A 125 -2.56 7.73 -12.44
CA LYS A 125 -2.13 7.05 -11.21
C LYS A 125 -2.92 5.77 -10.95
N VAL A 126 -4.24 5.80 -11.12
CA VAL A 126 -5.07 4.59 -10.97
C VAL A 126 -4.55 3.50 -11.90
N LYS A 127 -4.35 3.81 -13.19
CA LYS A 127 -3.82 2.86 -14.16
C LYS A 127 -2.44 2.36 -13.78
N LYS A 128 -1.51 3.25 -13.38
CA LYS A 128 -0.17 2.87 -12.93
C LYS A 128 -0.23 1.85 -11.79
N TYR A 129 -0.94 2.14 -10.70
CA TYR A 129 -0.97 1.28 -9.53
C TYR A 129 -1.73 -0.03 -9.78
N VAL A 130 -2.78 0.01 -10.58
CA VAL A 130 -3.51 -1.19 -11.03
C VAL A 130 -2.60 -2.11 -11.83
N LEU A 131 -1.88 -1.59 -12.82
CA LEU A 131 -0.99 -2.40 -13.66
C LEU A 131 0.15 -3.01 -12.84
N GLN A 132 0.70 -2.27 -11.88
CA GLN A 132 1.70 -2.79 -10.95
C GLN A 132 1.16 -3.97 -10.13
N ASP A 133 -0.08 -3.89 -9.62
CA ASP A 133 -0.66 -4.97 -8.82
C ASP A 133 -1.05 -6.19 -9.66
N VAL A 134 -1.52 -5.96 -10.88
CA VAL A 134 -1.81 -7.01 -11.86
C VAL A 134 -0.54 -7.75 -12.29
N GLU A 135 0.57 -7.04 -12.52
CA GLU A 135 1.86 -7.65 -12.85
C GLU A 135 2.43 -8.46 -11.68
N LEU A 136 2.27 -7.97 -10.45
CA LEU A 136 2.74 -8.61 -9.22
C LEU A 136 1.88 -9.83 -8.81
N TYR A 137 0.66 -9.94 -9.33
CA TYR A 137 -0.31 -10.98 -8.94
C TYR A 137 0.24 -12.40 -8.84
N PRO A 138 1.00 -12.92 -9.83
CA PRO A 138 1.54 -14.28 -9.76
C PRO A 138 2.41 -14.53 -8.52
N GLU A 139 3.04 -13.49 -7.98
CA GLU A 139 3.95 -13.59 -6.83
C GLU A 139 3.23 -13.59 -5.47
N TYR A 140 2.04 -12.99 -5.36
CA TYR A 140 1.29 -12.95 -4.09
C TYR A 140 0.07 -13.88 -4.04
N LYS A 141 -0.37 -14.44 -5.17
CA LYS A 141 -1.67 -15.14 -5.25
C LYS A 141 -1.80 -16.33 -4.29
N GLU A 142 -0.75 -17.13 -4.11
CA GLU A 142 -0.80 -18.29 -3.22
C GLU A 142 -0.83 -17.88 -1.74
N GLU A 143 -0.09 -16.82 -1.38
CA GLU A 143 -0.16 -16.25 -0.03
C GLU A 143 -1.56 -15.67 0.24
N LEU A 144 -2.11 -14.90 -0.71
CA LEU A 144 -3.44 -14.34 -0.60
C LEU A 144 -4.51 -15.43 -0.45
N LYS A 145 -4.44 -16.48 -1.28
CA LYS A 145 -5.33 -17.64 -1.22
C LYS A 145 -5.25 -18.36 0.12
N SER A 146 -4.05 -18.59 0.64
CA SER A 146 -3.82 -19.21 1.95
C SER A 146 -4.44 -18.38 3.08
N ARG A 147 -4.20 -17.06 3.09
CA ARG A 147 -4.76 -16.12 4.07
C ARG A 147 -6.28 -16.01 4.00
N TRP A 148 -6.87 -16.29 2.84
CA TRP A 148 -8.32 -16.21 2.59
C TRP A 148 -9.03 -17.57 2.63
N GLY A 149 -8.44 -18.58 3.29
CA GLY A 149 -9.11 -19.85 3.53
C GLY A 149 -9.15 -20.79 2.31
N GLY A 150 -8.20 -20.66 1.38
CA GLY A 150 -8.00 -21.56 0.26
C GLY A 150 -8.68 -21.13 -1.05
N THR A 151 -9.36 -19.99 -1.08
CA THR A 151 -9.95 -19.40 -2.29
C THR A 151 -9.37 -18.02 -2.56
N LEU A 152 -9.37 -17.59 -3.83
CA LEU A 152 -8.94 -16.24 -4.17
C LEU A 152 -10.10 -15.27 -3.92
N PRO A 153 -9.91 -14.24 -3.07
CA PRO A 153 -10.93 -13.22 -2.86
C PRO A 153 -11.13 -12.38 -4.12
N GLN A 154 -12.05 -11.43 -4.02
CA GLN A 154 -12.15 -10.34 -4.97
C GLN A 154 -10.86 -9.51 -4.92
N ILE A 155 -10.26 -9.27 -6.09
CA ILE A 155 -9.03 -8.47 -6.23
C ILE A 155 -9.38 -7.22 -7.03
N MET A 156 -9.39 -6.09 -6.34
CA MET A 156 -9.86 -4.81 -6.87
C MET A 156 -9.10 -4.35 -8.13
N ALA A 157 -7.79 -4.63 -8.21
CA ALA A 157 -6.97 -4.21 -9.35
C ALA A 157 -7.49 -4.78 -10.68
N PHE A 158 -7.90 -6.05 -10.72
CA PHE A 158 -8.42 -6.65 -11.95
C PHE A 158 -9.76 -6.04 -12.38
N GLU A 159 -10.67 -5.76 -11.44
CA GLU A 159 -11.96 -5.13 -11.77
C GLU A 159 -11.79 -3.72 -12.32
N ILE A 160 -10.87 -2.95 -11.73
CA ILE A 160 -10.54 -1.62 -12.21
C ILE A 160 -9.83 -1.73 -13.56
N TYR A 161 -8.99 -2.75 -13.78
CA TYR A 161 -8.33 -2.92 -15.06
C TYR A 161 -9.34 -3.23 -16.18
N VAL A 162 -10.34 -4.07 -15.92
CA VAL A 162 -11.48 -4.29 -16.85
C VAL A 162 -12.17 -2.96 -17.17
N TYR A 163 -12.46 -2.14 -16.14
CA TYR A 163 -13.07 -0.82 -16.34
C TYR A 163 -12.19 0.13 -17.17
N LEU A 164 -10.87 0.13 -16.95
CA LEU A 164 -9.93 0.96 -17.71
C LEU A 164 -9.88 0.54 -19.18
N LEU A 165 -9.79 -0.77 -19.46
CA LEU A 165 -9.82 -1.29 -20.82
C LEU A 165 -11.14 -0.94 -21.53
N GLU A 166 -12.26 -1.09 -20.84
CA GLU A 166 -13.57 -0.71 -21.36
C GLU A 166 -13.66 0.79 -21.69
N ARG A 167 -13.10 1.64 -20.82
CA ARG A 167 -13.04 3.09 -21.03
C ARG A 167 -12.13 3.48 -22.20
N GLU A 168 -11.06 2.73 -22.42
CA GLU A 168 -10.14 2.91 -23.55
C GLU A 168 -10.69 2.34 -24.87
N GLY A 169 -11.89 1.75 -24.88
CA GLY A 169 -12.48 1.13 -26.06
C GLY A 169 -11.87 -0.23 -26.42
N LYS A 170 -11.02 -0.78 -25.55
CA LYS A 170 -10.35 -2.08 -25.69
C LYS A 170 -11.27 -3.21 -25.24
N ILE A 171 -12.44 -3.31 -25.87
CA ILE A 171 -13.53 -4.18 -25.41
C ILE A 171 -13.15 -5.66 -25.47
N LYS A 172 -12.40 -6.08 -26.50
CA LYS A 172 -11.91 -7.47 -26.63
C LYS A 172 -10.98 -7.85 -25.49
N GLU A 173 -10.00 -7.01 -25.20
CA GLU A 173 -9.04 -7.20 -24.10
C GLU A 173 -9.76 -7.22 -22.73
N ALA A 174 -10.75 -6.33 -22.53
CA ALA A 174 -11.58 -6.34 -21.34
C ALA A 174 -12.34 -7.67 -21.17
N LEU A 175 -12.91 -8.21 -22.27
CA LEU A 175 -13.62 -9.48 -22.25
C LEU A 175 -12.69 -10.66 -21.96
N GLU A 176 -11.51 -10.69 -22.59
CA GLU A 176 -10.49 -11.70 -22.33
C GLU A 176 -10.05 -11.70 -20.86
N LEU A 177 -9.87 -10.51 -20.27
CA LEU A 177 -9.53 -10.36 -18.87
C LEU A 177 -10.64 -10.88 -17.95
N VAL A 178 -11.91 -10.58 -18.23
CA VAL A 178 -13.06 -11.08 -17.46
C VAL A 178 -13.13 -12.61 -17.46
N GLU A 179 -12.90 -13.23 -18.63
CA GLU A 179 -12.83 -14.70 -18.73
C GLU A 179 -11.62 -15.28 -17.98
N TRP A 180 -10.47 -14.61 -18.08
CA TRP A 180 -9.27 -15.01 -17.36
C TRP A 180 -9.47 -14.96 -15.83
N ILE A 181 -10.08 -13.88 -15.30
CA ILE A 181 -10.40 -13.75 -13.86
C ILE A 181 -11.22 -14.97 -13.38
N LYS A 182 -12.27 -15.34 -14.13
CA LYS A 182 -13.11 -16.50 -13.80
C LYS A 182 -12.33 -17.81 -13.86
N LYS A 183 -11.52 -17.99 -14.89
CA LYS A 183 -10.70 -19.20 -15.07
C LYS A 183 -9.63 -19.35 -13.97
N GLU A 184 -9.03 -18.25 -13.54
CA GLU A 184 -8.04 -18.21 -12.46
C GLU A 184 -8.67 -18.53 -11.09
N GLY A 185 -10.00 -18.44 -10.99
CA GLY A 185 -10.75 -18.72 -9.76
C GLY A 185 -10.80 -17.53 -8.80
N ILE A 186 -10.55 -16.31 -9.31
CA ILE A 186 -10.72 -15.07 -8.55
C ILE A 186 -12.20 -14.80 -8.39
N THR A 187 -12.63 -14.50 -7.16
CA THR A 187 -14.03 -14.15 -6.89
C THR A 187 -14.40 -12.87 -7.62
N TYR A 188 -15.36 -12.94 -8.56
CA TYR A 188 -15.82 -11.79 -9.31
C TYR A 188 -17.36 -11.70 -9.33
N PRO A 189 -17.97 -11.00 -8.36
CA PRO A 189 -19.43 -10.99 -8.17
C PRO A 189 -20.23 -10.49 -9.38
N TYR A 190 -19.63 -9.62 -10.20
CA TYR A 190 -20.27 -8.97 -11.34
C TYR A 190 -19.94 -9.63 -12.69
N TYR A 191 -19.32 -10.83 -12.69
CA TYR A 191 -18.85 -11.49 -13.91
C TYR A 191 -19.91 -11.53 -15.03
N ASP A 192 -21.12 -12.04 -14.75
CA ASP A 192 -22.14 -12.22 -15.78
C ASP A 192 -22.63 -10.88 -16.33
N GLN A 193 -22.85 -9.88 -15.45
CA GLN A 193 -23.27 -8.53 -15.85
C GLN A 193 -22.21 -7.81 -16.69
N VAL A 194 -20.94 -7.91 -16.27
CA VAL A 194 -19.82 -7.26 -16.97
C VAL A 194 -19.59 -7.93 -18.33
N LYS A 195 -19.62 -9.26 -18.38
CA LYS A 195 -19.51 -10.02 -19.63
C LYS A 195 -20.61 -9.66 -20.62
N GLU A 196 -21.86 -9.64 -20.18
CA GLU A 196 -22.99 -9.25 -21.03
C GLU A 196 -22.83 -7.82 -21.56
N ARG A 197 -22.48 -6.86 -20.68
CA ARG A 197 -22.22 -5.47 -21.06
C ARG A 197 -21.14 -5.35 -22.13
N LEU A 198 -20.02 -6.07 -21.99
CA LEU A 198 -18.92 -6.04 -22.95
C LEU A 198 -19.31 -6.69 -24.29
N LEU A 199 -20.06 -7.80 -24.27
CA LEU A 199 -20.56 -8.45 -25.49
C LEU A 199 -21.53 -7.55 -26.27
N GLN A 200 -22.38 -6.77 -25.57
CA GLN A 200 -23.25 -5.79 -26.22
C GLN A 200 -22.46 -4.68 -26.93
N LYS A 201 -21.30 -4.28 -26.39
CA LYS A 201 -20.41 -3.27 -26.99
C LYS A 201 -19.60 -3.77 -28.20
N LEU A 202 -19.56 -5.08 -28.45
CA LEU A 202 -18.91 -5.67 -29.63
C LEU A 202 -19.85 -5.81 -30.83
N LYS A 203 -21.16 -5.63 -30.64
CA LYS A 203 -22.17 -5.64 -31.70
C LYS A 203 -22.25 -4.29 -32.38
#